data_AF-A0A139CS95-F1
#
_entry.id   AF-A0A139CS95-F1
#
_cell.length_a   1.000
_cell.length_b   1.000
_cell.length_c   1.000
_cell.angle_alpha   90.00
_cell.angle_beta   90.00
_cell.angle_gamma   90.00
#
_symmetry.space_group_name_H-M   'P 1'
#
loop_
_entity.id
_entity.type
_entity.pdbx_description
1 polymer ?
#
loop_
_entity_poly.entity_id
_entity_poly.type
_entity_poly.pdbx_seq_one_letter_code
_entity_poly.pdbx_strand_id
1 'polypeptide(L)'
;MEHCHSHGEKLQNPVRQAKITGNMSVDELVCAIDGCAFGAGKLADAVDIYTEMLANGSTSFFGLAGAMVPAGMRQIVTDLIYDGYIDVLVTTGANMVHEIVESMGLHHYKGCAECDDVELKNDEINRIYDVYLPEPYFVDFEEKIKSILSDIGPETIS
;
A
#
# COMPACT_ATOMS: atom_id res chain seq x y z
N MET A 1 -9.40 -1.26 -28.94
CA MET A 1 -8.97 -1.86 -30.22
C MET A 1 -8.99 -3.36 -30.04
N GLU A 2 -9.87 -4.07 -30.76
CA GLU A 2 -9.96 -5.53 -30.70
C GLU A 2 -8.72 -6.15 -31.36
N HIS A 3 -7.75 -6.58 -30.57
CA HIS A 3 -6.72 -7.51 -31.03
C HIS A 3 -7.35 -8.91 -31.12
N CYS A 4 -8.08 -9.16 -32.19
CA CYS A 4 -8.58 -10.50 -32.50
C CYS A 4 -7.44 -11.31 -33.12
N HIS A 5 -6.53 -11.78 -32.26
CA HIS A 5 -5.47 -12.72 -32.66
C HIS A 5 -6.09 -13.98 -33.30
N SER A 6 -5.46 -14.48 -34.36
CA SER A 6 -5.85 -15.72 -35.02
C SER A 6 -5.78 -16.90 -34.04
N HIS A 7 -6.49 -18.01 -34.33
CA HIS A 7 -6.49 -19.20 -33.46
C HIS A 7 -5.07 -19.71 -33.15
N GLY A 8 -4.19 -19.68 -34.16
CA GLY A 8 -2.79 -20.08 -34.01
C GLY A 8 -1.96 -19.14 -33.13
N GLU A 9 -2.27 -17.85 -33.10
CA GLU A 9 -1.57 -16.87 -32.26
C GLU A 9 -2.00 -16.96 -30.79
N LYS A 10 -3.25 -17.32 -30.51
CA LYS A 10 -3.78 -17.41 -29.13
C LYS A 10 -3.15 -18.53 -28.29
N LEU A 11 -2.53 -19.52 -28.90
CA LEU A 11 -2.00 -20.73 -28.24
C LEU A 11 -0.46 -20.83 -28.26
N GLN A 12 0.25 -19.72 -28.49
CA GLN A 12 1.72 -19.72 -28.58
C GLN A 12 2.44 -19.66 -27.23
N ASN A 13 1.78 -19.14 -26.19
CA ASN A 13 2.38 -18.90 -24.88
C ASN A 13 1.69 -19.78 -23.82
N PRO A 14 2.06 -21.07 -23.71
CA PRO A 14 1.51 -21.93 -22.68
C PRO A 14 1.97 -21.46 -21.29
N VAL A 15 1.09 -21.60 -20.30
CA VAL A 15 1.43 -21.36 -18.90
C VAL A 15 2.56 -22.29 -18.48
N ARG A 16 3.63 -21.72 -17.91
CA ARG A 16 4.77 -22.48 -17.35
C ARG A 16 4.57 -22.64 -15.85
N GLN A 17 4.69 -23.88 -15.37
CA GLN A 17 4.55 -24.18 -13.95
C GLN A 17 5.77 -23.64 -13.19
N ALA A 18 5.53 -22.87 -12.13
CA ALA A 18 6.60 -22.41 -11.25
C ALA A 18 7.27 -23.59 -10.54
N LYS A 19 8.60 -23.61 -10.52
CA LYS A 19 9.39 -24.60 -9.78
C LYS A 19 10.03 -23.91 -8.59
N ILE A 20 9.53 -24.21 -7.39
CA ILE A 20 10.03 -23.62 -6.14
C ILE A 20 11.06 -24.56 -5.50
N THR A 21 12.20 -24.01 -5.08
CA THR A 21 13.25 -24.74 -4.36
C THR A 21 13.63 -24.03 -3.08
N GLY A 22 14.26 -24.75 -2.14
CA GLY A 22 14.83 -24.12 -0.96
C GLY A 22 15.93 -23.12 -1.33
N ASN A 23 16.12 -22.11 -0.48
CA ASN A 23 17.16 -21.06 -0.60
C ASN A 23 17.07 -20.15 -1.83
N MET A 24 15.90 -20.05 -2.47
CA MET A 24 15.68 -19.02 -3.50
C MET A 24 15.75 -17.63 -2.88
N SER A 25 16.44 -16.72 -3.57
CA SER A 25 16.29 -15.28 -3.39
C SER A 25 14.90 -14.81 -3.79
N VAL A 26 14.54 -13.57 -3.40
CA VAL A 26 13.27 -12.95 -3.80
C VAL A 26 13.19 -12.80 -5.33
N ASP A 27 14.31 -12.43 -5.97
CA ASP A 27 14.42 -12.30 -7.42
C ASP A 27 14.17 -13.64 -8.14
N GLU A 28 14.85 -14.72 -7.71
CA GLU A 28 14.64 -16.05 -8.27
C GLU A 28 13.20 -16.55 -8.11
N LEU A 29 12.54 -16.18 -7.00
CA LEU A 29 11.12 -16.51 -6.78
C LEU A 29 10.22 -15.76 -7.78
N VAL A 30 10.48 -14.48 -8.03
CA VAL A 30 9.72 -13.68 -9.01
C VAL A 30 9.94 -14.23 -10.43
N CYS A 31 11.19 -14.52 -10.81
CA CYS A 31 11.48 -15.14 -12.10
C CYS A 31 10.82 -16.53 -12.25
N ALA A 32 10.69 -17.29 -11.16
CA ALA A 32 10.05 -18.61 -11.21
C ALA A 32 8.54 -18.52 -11.49
N ILE A 33 7.88 -17.41 -11.15
CA ILE A 33 6.44 -17.20 -11.34
C ILE A 33 6.07 -16.40 -12.59
N ASP A 34 7.04 -15.85 -13.33
CA ASP A 34 6.84 -15.11 -14.59
C ASP A 34 5.96 -15.85 -15.60
N GLY A 35 6.19 -17.15 -15.78
CA GLY A 35 5.38 -17.95 -16.70
C GLY A 35 3.99 -18.35 -16.19
N CYS A 36 3.61 -17.95 -14.98
CA CYS A 36 2.31 -18.28 -14.38
C CYS A 36 1.21 -17.28 -14.77
N ALA A 37 -0.06 -17.67 -14.57
CA ALA A 37 -1.21 -16.80 -14.83
C ALA A 37 -1.68 -16.06 -13.55
N PHE A 38 -2.64 -15.15 -13.72
CA PHE A 38 -3.30 -14.39 -12.65
C PHE A 38 -2.34 -13.52 -11.84
N GLY A 39 -2.47 -13.48 -10.51
CA GLY A 39 -1.67 -12.60 -9.65
C GLY A 39 -0.18 -12.89 -9.70
N ALA A 40 0.20 -14.15 -9.94
CA ALA A 40 1.61 -14.56 -9.99
C ALA A 40 2.33 -13.95 -11.20
N GLY A 41 1.79 -14.13 -12.42
CA GLY A 41 2.35 -13.51 -13.62
C GLY A 41 2.29 -11.99 -13.57
N LYS A 42 1.16 -11.41 -13.10
CA LYS A 42 1.03 -9.96 -12.94
C LYS A 42 2.05 -9.35 -11.98
N LEU A 43 2.45 -10.09 -10.94
CA LEU A 43 3.47 -9.64 -10.01
C LEU A 43 4.85 -9.62 -10.69
N ALA A 44 5.19 -10.66 -11.46
CA ALA A 44 6.42 -10.69 -12.24
C ALA A 44 6.47 -9.55 -13.27
N ASP A 45 5.40 -9.36 -14.05
CA ASP A 45 5.28 -8.25 -14.99
C ASP A 45 5.48 -6.89 -14.29
N ALA A 46 4.90 -6.71 -13.10
CA ALA A 46 5.04 -5.47 -12.33
C ALA A 46 6.48 -5.22 -11.85
N VAL A 47 7.19 -6.27 -11.44
CA VAL A 47 8.61 -6.17 -11.04
C VAL A 47 9.48 -5.79 -12.24
N ASP A 48 9.26 -6.40 -13.40
CA ASP A 48 10.02 -6.09 -14.62
C ASP A 48 9.80 -4.64 -15.06
N ILE A 49 8.53 -4.20 -15.13
CA ILE A 49 8.17 -2.83 -15.49
C ILE A 49 8.81 -1.83 -14.51
N TYR A 50 8.72 -2.10 -13.21
CA TYR A 50 9.29 -1.20 -12.21
C TYR A 50 10.82 -1.16 -12.27
N THR A 51 11.47 -2.30 -12.47
CA THR A 51 12.93 -2.38 -12.63
C THR A 51 13.39 -1.60 -13.86
N GLU A 52 12.66 -1.67 -14.97
CA GLU A 52 12.91 -0.87 -16.16
C GLU A 52 12.74 0.64 -15.89
N MET A 53 11.68 1.04 -15.15
CA MET A 53 11.47 2.44 -14.77
C MET A 53 12.66 3.00 -13.99
N LEU A 54 13.17 2.22 -13.02
CA LEU A 54 14.33 2.57 -12.20
C LEU A 54 15.61 2.66 -13.04
N ALA A 55 15.87 1.67 -13.91
CA ALA A 55 17.05 1.65 -14.76
C ALA A 55 17.12 2.84 -15.74
N ASN A 56 15.96 3.32 -16.19
CA ASN A 56 15.85 4.45 -17.10
C ASN A 56 15.83 5.82 -16.41
N GLY A 57 15.90 5.89 -15.08
CA GLY A 57 15.86 7.15 -14.33
C GLY A 57 14.53 7.90 -14.50
N SER A 58 13.43 7.16 -14.58
CA SER A 58 12.08 7.72 -14.74
C SER A 58 11.63 8.47 -13.49
N THR A 59 10.78 9.51 -13.65
CA THR A 59 10.10 10.14 -12.51
C THR A 59 8.96 9.24 -12.00
N SER A 60 9.07 8.78 -10.75
CA SER A 60 8.17 7.83 -10.12
C SER A 60 7.00 8.54 -9.41
N PHE A 61 5.79 8.42 -9.98
CA PHE A 61 4.54 8.81 -9.35
C PHE A 61 3.92 7.61 -8.64
N PHE A 62 3.85 7.66 -7.31
CA PHE A 62 3.34 6.57 -6.49
C PHE A 62 1.95 6.90 -5.95
N GLY A 63 0.93 6.19 -6.44
CA GLY A 63 -0.45 6.29 -5.96
C GLY A 63 -0.73 5.32 -4.82
N LEU A 64 -1.01 5.83 -3.61
CA LEU A 64 -1.31 5.01 -2.42
C LEU A 64 -2.77 5.21 -1.99
N ALA A 65 -3.61 4.22 -2.28
CA ALA A 65 -5.01 4.18 -1.88
C ALA A 65 -5.31 2.99 -0.95
N GLY A 66 -6.50 2.98 -0.35
CA GLY A 66 -6.87 1.97 0.65
C GLY A 66 -6.19 2.18 2.00
N ALA A 67 -6.37 1.23 2.91
CA ALA A 67 -5.89 1.29 4.29
C ALA A 67 -4.44 0.79 4.43
N MET A 68 -3.53 1.34 3.64
CA MET A 68 -2.15 0.84 3.54
C MET A 68 -1.34 1.11 4.81
N VAL A 69 -1.46 2.31 5.38
CA VAL A 69 -0.81 2.63 6.67
C VAL A 69 -1.38 1.76 7.80
N PRO A 70 -2.70 1.68 8.02
CA PRO A 70 -3.28 0.76 9.01
C PRO A 70 -2.89 -0.71 8.82
N ALA A 71 -2.73 -1.16 7.56
CA ALA A 71 -2.33 -2.52 7.23
C ALA A 71 -0.82 -2.79 7.40
N GLY A 72 -0.05 -1.84 7.93
CA GLY A 72 1.36 -2.03 8.24
C GLY A 72 2.32 -1.73 7.09
N MET A 73 1.87 -1.08 6.02
CA MET A 73 2.74 -0.73 4.88
C MET A 73 3.50 0.61 5.07
N ARG A 74 3.30 1.27 6.22
CA ARG A 74 3.94 2.53 6.59
C ARG A 74 5.45 2.51 6.31
N GLN A 75 6.17 1.57 6.92
CA GLN A 75 7.64 1.53 6.84
C GLN A 75 8.13 1.35 5.41
N ILE A 76 7.47 0.48 4.62
CA ILE A 76 7.83 0.25 3.22
C ILE A 76 7.72 1.56 2.43
N VAL A 77 6.61 2.28 2.58
CA VAL A 77 6.42 3.56 1.89
C VAL A 77 7.44 4.59 2.34
N THR A 78 7.73 4.67 3.64
CA THR A 78 8.74 5.56 4.22
C THR A 78 10.13 5.27 3.65
N ASP A 79 10.56 4.00 3.61
CA ASP A 79 11.86 3.59 3.08
C ASP A 79 11.98 3.92 1.59
N LEU A 80 10.92 3.64 0.80
CA LEU A 80 10.89 3.98 -0.63
C LEU A 80 11.02 5.50 -0.89
N ILE A 81 10.45 6.34 -0.02
CA ILE A 81 10.61 7.80 -0.12
C ILE A 81 12.05 8.20 0.21
N TYR A 82 12.61 7.70 1.32
CA TYR A 82 13.95 8.07 1.76
C TYR A 82 15.05 7.59 0.81
N ASP A 83 14.87 6.40 0.21
CA ASP A 83 15.80 5.83 -0.76
C ASP A 83 15.66 6.46 -2.17
N GLY A 84 14.71 7.38 -2.36
CA GLY A 84 14.52 8.10 -3.62
C GLY A 84 13.80 7.30 -4.71
N TYR A 85 13.08 6.23 -4.34
CA TYR A 85 12.30 5.40 -5.25
C TYR A 85 10.91 5.97 -5.56
N ILE A 86 10.46 6.98 -4.81
CA ILE A 86 9.22 7.73 -5.00
C ILE A 86 9.56 9.21 -5.11
N ASP A 87 9.32 9.80 -6.28
CA ASP A 87 9.49 11.24 -6.49
C ASP A 87 8.23 12.03 -6.10
N VAL A 88 7.05 11.45 -6.37
CA VAL A 88 5.76 12.08 -6.09
C VAL A 88 4.82 11.07 -5.45
N LEU A 89 4.45 11.29 -4.19
CA LEU A 89 3.43 10.53 -3.49
C LEU A 89 2.05 11.17 -3.70
N VAL A 90 1.10 10.41 -4.22
CA VAL A 90 -0.32 10.78 -4.30
C VAL A 90 -1.11 9.83 -3.39
N THR A 91 -1.67 10.35 -2.30
CA THR A 91 -2.41 9.52 -1.34
C THR A 91 -3.71 10.17 -0.89
N THR A 92 -4.56 9.38 -0.24
CA THR A 92 -5.80 9.86 0.35
C THR A 92 -5.53 10.49 1.72
N GLY A 93 -6.40 11.42 2.14
CA GLY A 93 -6.32 12.01 3.47
C GLY A 93 -6.41 10.96 4.60
N ALA A 94 -7.05 9.81 4.37
CA ALA A 94 -7.13 8.73 5.34
C ALA A 94 -5.73 8.19 5.70
N ASN A 95 -4.88 7.87 4.72
CA ASN A 95 -3.52 7.41 5.00
C ASN A 95 -2.71 8.49 5.74
N MET A 96 -2.93 9.78 5.45
CA MET A 96 -2.26 10.87 6.18
C MET A 96 -2.67 10.92 7.66
N VAL A 97 -3.96 10.76 7.97
CA VAL A 97 -4.45 10.71 9.36
C VAL A 97 -3.81 9.54 10.10
N HIS A 98 -3.87 8.34 9.52
CA HIS A 98 -3.28 7.14 10.13
C HIS A 98 -1.77 7.24 10.29
N GLU A 99 -1.07 7.90 9.37
CA GLU A 99 0.37 8.14 9.47
C GLU A 99 0.72 9.05 10.64
N ILE A 100 -0.07 10.10 10.89
CA ILE A 100 0.15 11.01 12.01
C ILE A 100 -0.13 10.30 13.34
N VAL A 101 -1.20 9.50 13.41
CA VAL A 101 -1.51 8.65 14.57
C VAL A 101 -0.31 7.74 14.90
N GLU A 102 0.18 6.98 13.93
CA GLU A 102 1.37 6.13 14.10
C GLU A 102 2.64 6.93 14.42
N SER A 103 2.78 8.15 13.90
CA SER A 103 3.90 9.05 14.22
C SER A 103 3.87 9.59 15.64
N MET A 104 2.69 9.64 16.26
CA MET A 104 2.52 10.04 17.66
C MET A 104 2.80 8.89 18.64
N GLY A 105 3.15 7.69 18.13
CA GLY A 105 3.32 6.49 18.95
C GLY A 105 1.99 5.82 19.32
N LEU A 106 0.92 6.16 18.61
CA LEU A 106 -0.40 5.56 18.75
C LEU A 106 -0.56 4.52 17.66
N HIS A 107 -0.86 3.27 18.02
CA HIS A 107 -0.73 2.15 17.10
C HIS A 107 -2.07 1.60 16.61
N HIS A 108 -2.07 1.06 15.40
CA HIS A 108 -3.10 0.15 14.93
C HIS A 108 -2.82 -1.27 15.44
N TYR A 109 -3.89 -2.01 15.69
CA TYR A 109 -3.81 -3.37 16.23
C TYR A 109 -4.42 -4.37 15.27
N LYS A 110 -3.86 -5.58 15.21
CA LYS A 110 -4.47 -6.67 14.46
C LYS A 110 -5.77 -7.09 15.16
N GLY A 111 -6.87 -7.05 14.42
CA GLY A 111 -8.20 -7.42 14.85
C GLY A 111 -8.75 -8.62 14.09
N CYS A 112 -10.08 -8.70 14.02
CA CYS A 112 -10.82 -9.73 13.31
C CYS A 112 -11.84 -9.08 12.36
N ALA A 113 -11.97 -9.61 11.15
CA ALA A 113 -12.99 -9.17 10.20
C ALA A 113 -14.40 -9.63 10.59
N GLU A 114 -14.50 -10.75 11.29
CA GLU A 114 -15.74 -11.33 11.81
C GLU A 114 -15.90 -10.94 13.29
N CYS A 115 -16.47 -9.76 13.55
CA CYS A 115 -16.70 -9.22 14.89
C CYS A 115 -18.04 -8.45 14.95
N ASP A 116 -18.55 -8.20 16.16
CA ASP A 116 -19.75 -7.38 16.38
C ASP A 116 -19.39 -5.90 16.52
N ASP A 117 -19.85 -5.09 15.57
CA ASP A 117 -19.63 -3.64 15.55
C ASP A 117 -20.30 -2.92 16.73
N VAL A 118 -21.36 -3.50 17.30
CA VAL A 118 -22.02 -2.94 18.50
C VAL A 118 -21.13 -3.11 19.72
N GLU A 119 -20.48 -4.27 19.86
CA GLU A 119 -19.52 -4.54 20.93
C GLU A 119 -18.31 -3.59 20.80
N LEU A 120 -17.69 -3.54 19.62
CA LEU A 120 -16.56 -2.66 19.37
C LEU A 120 -16.88 -1.18 19.64
N LYS A 121 -18.08 -0.73 19.26
CA LYS A 121 -18.53 0.63 19.57
C LYS A 121 -18.63 0.88 21.07
N ASN A 122 -19.17 -0.07 21.84
CA ASN A 122 -19.28 0.07 23.30
C ASN A 122 -17.90 0.09 23.98
N ASP A 123 -16.94 -0.60 23.38
CA ASP A 123 -15.54 -0.64 23.84
C ASP A 123 -14.69 0.52 23.30
N GLU A 124 -15.30 1.46 22.56
CA GLU A 124 -14.61 2.61 21.95
C GLU A 124 -13.47 2.18 21.00
N ILE A 125 -13.73 1.16 20.18
CA ILE A 125 -12.80 0.63 19.18
C ILE A 125 -13.37 0.85 17.78
N ASN A 126 -12.63 1.59 16.95
CA ASN A 126 -12.87 1.64 15.51
C ASN A 126 -12.22 0.46 14.81
N ARG A 127 -12.83 0.00 13.72
CA ARG A 127 -12.21 -1.02 12.87
C ARG A 127 -12.11 -0.63 11.41
N ILE A 128 -11.08 -1.16 10.76
CA ILE A 128 -10.82 -1.10 9.33
C ILE A 128 -10.61 -2.55 8.89
N TYR A 129 -11.69 -3.22 8.49
CA TYR A 129 -11.71 -4.65 8.24
C TYR A 129 -11.21 -5.46 9.45
N ASP A 130 -10.01 -6.02 9.39
CA ASP A 130 -9.35 -6.81 10.45
C ASP A 130 -8.26 -6.00 11.18
N VAL A 131 -8.36 -4.67 11.18
CA VAL A 131 -7.49 -3.75 11.93
C VAL A 131 -8.33 -2.96 12.92
N TYR A 132 -7.86 -2.81 14.15
CA TYR A 132 -8.49 -2.05 15.22
C TYR A 132 -7.70 -0.79 15.58
N LEU A 133 -8.42 0.26 15.98
CA LEU A 133 -7.89 1.54 16.40
C LEU A 133 -8.74 2.10 17.55
N PRO A 134 -8.18 2.32 18.75
CA PRO A 134 -8.91 2.95 19.85
C PRO A 134 -9.43 4.35 19.48
N GLU A 135 -10.71 4.63 19.74
CA GLU A 135 -11.35 5.94 19.53
C GLU A 135 -10.61 7.09 20.24
N PRO A 136 -10.10 6.94 21.49
CA PRO A 136 -9.37 8.02 22.14
C PRO A 136 -8.16 8.54 21.34
N TYR A 137 -7.57 7.73 20.47
CA TYR A 137 -6.44 8.17 19.63
C TYR A 137 -6.84 9.23 18.61
N PHE A 138 -8.11 9.28 18.19
CA PHE A 138 -8.60 10.38 17.34
C PHE A 138 -8.74 11.69 18.11
N VAL A 139 -9.00 11.63 19.41
CA VAL A 139 -8.99 12.82 20.28
C VAL A 139 -7.58 13.37 20.38
N ASP A 140 -6.59 12.51 20.67
CA ASP A 140 -5.17 12.88 20.70
C ASP A 140 -4.72 13.50 19.37
N PHE A 141 -5.11 12.89 18.25
CA PHE A 141 -4.84 13.40 16.90
C PHE A 141 -5.47 14.78 16.69
N GLU A 142 -6.73 14.96 17.05
CA GLU A 142 -7.45 16.23 16.86
C GLU A 142 -6.79 17.36 17.68
N GLU A 143 -6.43 17.10 18.94
CA GLU A 143 -5.71 18.04 19.78
C GLU A 143 -4.36 18.44 19.16
N LYS A 144 -3.62 17.46 18.64
CA LYS A 144 -2.33 17.70 17.97
C LYS A 144 -2.50 18.56 16.72
N ILE A 145 -3.46 18.25 15.86
CA ILE A 145 -3.72 19.00 14.62
C ILE A 145 -4.19 20.41 14.93
N LYS A 146 -5.10 20.59 15.90
CA LYS A 146 -5.55 21.92 16.32
C LYS A 146 -4.39 22.79 16.79
N SER A 147 -3.46 22.23 17.56
CA SER A 147 -2.24 22.95 17.98
C SER A 147 -1.40 23.39 16.78
N ILE A 148 -1.15 22.51 15.81
CA ILE A 148 -0.36 22.84 14.62
C ILE A 148 -1.06 23.90 13.76
N LEU A 149 -2.36 23.74 13.52
CA LEU A 149 -3.13 24.66 12.68
C LEU A 149 -3.31 26.03 13.34
N SER A 150 -3.29 26.12 14.67
CA SER A 150 -3.38 27.41 15.37
C SER A 150 -2.17 28.32 15.12
N ASP A 151 -1.03 27.75 14.71
CA ASP A 151 0.16 28.50 14.32
C ASP A 151 0.11 29.00 12.87
N ILE A 152 -0.84 28.49 12.06
CA ILE A 152 -1.05 28.94 10.69
C ILE A 152 -1.94 30.18 10.77
N GLY A 153 -1.36 31.34 10.46
CA GLY A 153 -2.07 32.62 10.49
C GLY A 153 -3.33 32.63 9.60
N PRO A 154 -4.22 33.62 9.77
CA PRO A 154 -5.49 33.70 9.03
C PRO A 154 -5.33 34.04 7.54
N GLU A 155 -4.10 34.15 7.05
CA GLU A 155 -3.80 34.59 5.69
C GLU A 155 -4.15 33.48 4.69
N THR A 156 -5.11 33.77 3.81
CA THR A 156 -5.46 32.90 2.70
C THR A 156 -4.47 33.10 1.56
N ILE A 157 -3.94 32.01 1.01
CA ILE A 157 -3.21 32.04 -0.26
C ILE A 157 -4.27 32.27 -1.36
N SER A 158 -4.42 33.52 -1.81
CA SER A 158 -5.31 33.89 -2.92
C SER A 158 -4.60 33.78 -4.26
#